data_AF-A0A4R4C0E3-F1
#
_entry.id   AF-A0A4R4C0E3-F1
#
_cell.length_a   1.000
_cell.length_b   1.000
_cell.length_c   1.000
_cell.angle_alpha   90.00
_cell.angle_beta   90.00
_cell.angle_gamma   90.00
#
_symmetry.space_group_name_H-M   'P 1'
#
loop_
_entity.id
_entity.type
_entity.pdbx_description
1 polymer ?
#
loop_
_entity_poly.entity_id
_entity_poly.type
_entity_poly.pdbx_seq_one_letter_code
_entity_poly.pdbx_strand_id
1 'polypeptide(L)'
;MIRPSRTLLGAAVIAGSTLLAGCQTDAVATSANAVRPADSKPVTRTVYVAPQSARCTGVAPMECLQVRNAPNEPWSLWYAGIEGFAYQPGYLYTLEIDEYRVAQPPADGSSIRWVLKRVVERRPAN
;
A
#
# COMPACT_ATOMS: atom_id res chain seq x y z
N MET A 1 12.12 16.72 53.45
CA MET A 1 11.24 17.92 53.32
C MET A 1 9.82 17.42 53.15
N ILE A 2 8.96 17.78 54.10
CA ILE A 2 7.61 17.24 54.32
C ILE A 2 6.64 18.43 54.39
N ARG A 3 5.43 18.23 53.84
CA ARG A 3 4.16 18.96 53.96
C ARG A 3 3.93 20.19 53.04
N PRO A 4 2.66 20.55 52.75
CA PRO A 4 1.40 19.81 52.95
C PRO A 4 0.41 19.84 51.77
N SER A 5 -0.50 18.86 51.85
CA SER A 5 -1.81 18.78 51.22
C SER A 5 -2.68 20.02 51.47
N ARG A 6 -3.48 20.42 50.47
CA ARG A 6 -4.67 21.28 50.66
C ARG A 6 -5.86 20.61 49.99
N THR A 7 -6.64 19.93 50.81
CA THR A 7 -8.03 19.55 50.54
C THR A 7 -8.92 20.75 50.84
N LEU A 8 -9.97 20.98 50.03
CA LEU A 8 -11.38 21.12 50.46
C LEU A 8 -12.24 22.00 49.52
N LEU A 9 -13.46 21.48 49.27
CA LEU A 9 -14.71 22.12 48.81
C LEU A 9 -14.66 22.82 47.43
N GLY A 10 -15.51 22.52 46.45
CA GLY A 10 -16.89 22.04 46.48
C GLY A 10 -17.74 23.03 45.69
N ALA A 11 -18.33 22.59 44.57
CA ALA A 11 -19.55 23.15 43.98
C ALA A 11 -19.90 22.31 42.74
N ALA A 12 -20.94 21.50 42.85
CA ALA A 12 -21.64 20.95 41.71
C ALA A 12 -22.41 22.09 41.03
N VAL A 13 -22.14 22.33 39.74
CA VAL A 13 -23.07 23.04 38.86
C VAL A 13 -23.28 22.15 37.65
N ILE A 14 -24.39 21.41 37.68
CA ILE A 14 -24.92 20.69 36.54
C ILE A 14 -25.64 21.77 35.72
N ALA A 15 -24.99 22.27 34.67
CA ALA A 15 -25.61 23.16 33.71
C ALA A 15 -25.31 22.68 32.30
N GLY A 16 -26.37 22.41 31.55
CA GLY A 16 -26.33 22.49 30.09
C GLY A 16 -26.10 21.17 29.35
N SER A 17 -27.17 20.38 29.23
CA SER A 17 -27.33 19.49 28.09
C SER A 17 -27.41 20.32 26.81
N THR A 18 -26.33 20.39 26.04
CA THR A 18 -26.40 20.58 24.59
C THR A 18 -25.55 19.49 23.95
N LEU A 19 -26.22 18.39 23.60
CA LEU A 19 -25.71 17.39 22.68
C LEU A 19 -25.57 18.06 21.31
N LEU A 20 -24.42 18.68 21.06
CA LEU A 20 -23.95 18.88 19.70
C LEU A 20 -23.63 17.49 19.18
N ALA A 21 -24.58 16.94 18.42
CA ALA A 21 -24.35 15.76 17.59
C ALA A 21 -23.15 16.07 16.69
N GLY A 22 -21.99 15.55 17.07
CA GLY A 22 -20.84 15.52 16.18
C GLY A 22 -21.22 14.69 14.97
N CYS A 23 -21.27 15.30 13.79
CA CYS A 23 -21.15 14.53 12.56
C CYS A 23 -19.78 13.89 12.60
N GLN A 24 -19.75 12.60 12.89
CA GLN A 24 -18.58 11.76 12.65
C GLN A 24 -18.44 11.72 11.14
N THR A 25 -17.65 12.62 10.57
CA THR A 25 -17.13 12.41 9.23
C THR A 25 -16.16 11.25 9.35
N ASP A 26 -16.68 10.04 9.13
CA ASP A 26 -15.85 8.90 8.79
C ASP A 26 -15.11 9.29 7.51
N ALA A 27 -13.90 9.83 7.69
CA ALA A 27 -12.93 9.90 6.63
C ALA A 27 -12.68 8.46 6.22
N VAL A 28 -13.34 8.01 5.14
CA VAL A 28 -13.00 6.76 4.47
C VAL A 28 -11.61 6.97 3.89
N ALA A 29 -10.59 6.78 4.73
CA ALA A 29 -9.24 6.57 4.30
C ALA A 29 -9.30 5.35 3.39
N THR A 30 -9.29 5.60 2.09
CA THR A 30 -9.19 4.53 1.10
C THR A 30 -7.79 3.98 1.27
N SER A 31 -7.66 2.97 2.13
CA SER A 31 -6.42 2.23 2.31
C SER A 31 -5.98 1.77 0.92
N ALA A 32 -4.76 2.13 0.53
CA ALA A 32 -4.18 1.75 -0.76
C ALA A 32 -4.12 0.22 -0.97
N ASN A 33 -4.39 -0.57 0.09
CA ASN A 33 -4.48 -2.03 0.10
C ASN A 33 -5.91 -2.57 0.27
N ALA A 34 -6.96 -1.76 0.07
CA ALA A 34 -8.32 -2.26 0.17
C ALA A 34 -8.58 -3.37 -0.87
N VAL A 35 -9.04 -4.53 -0.40
CA VAL A 35 -9.54 -5.60 -1.26
C VAL A 35 -10.74 -5.06 -2.03
N ARG A 36 -10.69 -5.11 -3.35
CA ARG A 36 -11.82 -4.74 -4.21
C ARG A 36 -12.75 -5.96 -4.30
N PRO A 37 -13.98 -5.91 -3.75
CA PRO A 37 -14.83 -7.10 -3.65
C PRO A 37 -15.18 -7.77 -4.99
N ALA A 38 -15.12 -7.01 -6.08
CA ALA A 38 -15.38 -7.50 -7.43
C ALA A 38 -14.18 -8.23 -8.05
N ASP A 39 -12.94 -7.97 -7.61
CA ASP A 39 -11.75 -8.64 -8.12
C ASP A 39 -11.74 -10.13 -7.72
N SER A 40 -10.92 -10.94 -8.38
CA SER A 40 -10.70 -12.33 -7.96
C SER A 40 -10.14 -12.40 -6.54
N LYS A 41 -10.27 -13.58 -5.90
CA LYS A 41 -9.44 -13.89 -4.73
C LYS A 41 -7.95 -13.74 -5.10
N PRO A 42 -7.11 -13.21 -4.19
CA PRO A 42 -5.70 -13.03 -4.48
C PRO A 42 -4.98 -14.37 -4.57
N VAL A 43 -3.98 -14.42 -5.46
CA VAL A 43 -2.98 -15.48 -5.49
C VAL A 43 -1.66 -14.87 -5.01
N THR A 44 -1.17 -15.30 -3.84
CA THR A 44 0.14 -14.86 -3.35
C THR A 44 1.24 -15.48 -4.20
N ARG A 45 2.20 -14.68 -4.63
CA ARG A 45 3.38 -15.13 -5.38
C ARG A 45 4.64 -14.36 -4.99
N THR A 46 5.78 -15.00 -5.18
CA THR A 46 7.08 -14.36 -5.08
C THR A 46 7.48 -13.77 -6.43
N VAL A 47 7.93 -12.52 -6.44
CA VAL A 47 8.47 -11.85 -7.62
C VAL A 47 9.78 -11.16 -7.27
N TYR A 48 10.68 -11.07 -8.24
CA TYR A 48 11.94 -10.36 -8.12
C TYR A 48 11.86 -9.06 -8.91
N VAL A 49 12.38 -7.96 -8.37
CA VAL A 49 12.43 -6.66 -9.05
C VAL A 49 13.89 -6.23 -9.21
N ALA A 50 14.25 -5.81 -10.43
CA ALA A 50 15.60 -5.42 -10.80
C ALA A 50 15.99 -4.05 -10.21
N PRO A 51 17.30 -3.75 -10.09
CA PRO A 51 17.78 -2.49 -9.55
C PRO A 51 17.67 -1.32 -10.52
N GLN A 52 17.33 -1.57 -11.78
CA GLN A 52 17.04 -0.54 -12.77
C GLN A 52 15.64 -0.73 -13.39
N SER A 53 14.90 0.37 -13.57
CA SER A 53 13.74 0.41 -14.44
C SER A 53 14.17 0.40 -15.91
N ALA A 54 13.22 0.27 -16.81
CA ALA A 54 13.46 0.44 -18.24
C ALA A 54 12.39 1.33 -18.87
N ARG A 55 12.83 2.18 -19.80
CA ARG A 55 11.92 2.92 -20.68
C ARG A 55 11.00 1.96 -21.41
N CYS A 56 9.71 2.22 -21.32
CA CYS A 56 8.66 1.43 -21.93
C CYS A 56 7.52 2.35 -22.38
N THR A 57 6.53 1.79 -23.07
CA THR A 57 5.33 2.53 -23.48
C THR A 57 4.09 1.76 -23.04
N GLY A 58 3.29 2.37 -22.18
CA GLY A 58 1.92 1.93 -21.88
C GLY A 58 0.95 2.72 -22.74
N VAL A 59 0.06 3.48 -22.11
CA VAL A 59 -0.73 4.53 -22.81
C VAL A 59 0.16 5.67 -23.31
N ALA A 60 1.27 5.94 -22.62
CA ALA A 60 2.29 6.92 -22.96
C ALA A 60 3.70 6.40 -22.61
N PRO A 61 4.78 7.04 -23.10
CA PRO A 61 6.14 6.73 -22.68
C PRO A 61 6.30 6.87 -21.16
N MET A 62 6.92 5.89 -20.51
CA MET A 62 7.09 5.83 -19.06
C MET A 62 8.29 4.95 -18.66
N GLU A 63 8.53 4.83 -17.36
CA GLU A 63 9.49 3.89 -16.78
C GLU A 63 8.73 2.69 -16.21
N CYS A 64 9.11 1.48 -16.64
CA CYS A 64 8.54 0.22 -16.16
C CYS A 64 9.50 -0.48 -15.20
N LEU A 65 8.93 -1.25 -14.27
CA LEU A 65 9.71 -2.18 -13.47
C LEU A 65 10.21 -3.33 -14.35
N GLN A 66 11.39 -3.84 -14.06
CA GLN A 66 11.87 -5.11 -14.60
C GLN A 66 11.68 -6.18 -13.54
N VAL A 67 10.93 -7.22 -13.88
CA VAL A 67 10.52 -8.28 -12.96
C VAL A 67 10.79 -9.68 -13.52
N ARG A 68 10.88 -10.68 -12.65
CA ARG A 68 10.94 -12.09 -13.02
C ARG A 68 10.29 -12.94 -11.92
N ASN A 69 9.85 -14.16 -12.26
CA ASN A 69 9.13 -15.02 -11.31
C ASN A 69 10.07 -15.99 -10.60
N ALA A 70 11.22 -16.30 -11.21
CA ALA A 70 12.27 -17.11 -10.61
C ALA A 70 13.66 -16.46 -10.75
N PRO A 71 14.64 -16.80 -9.88
CA PRO A 71 16.00 -16.24 -9.92
C PRO A 71 16.77 -16.47 -11.22
N ASN A 72 16.39 -17.46 -12.02
CA ASN A 72 17.09 -17.85 -13.24
C ASN A 72 16.29 -17.52 -14.51
N GLU A 73 15.15 -16.85 -14.37
CA GLU A 73 14.35 -16.40 -15.51
C GLU A 73 14.85 -15.06 -16.06
N PRO A 74 14.66 -14.81 -17.37
CA PRO A 74 14.94 -13.51 -17.96
C PRO A 74 14.04 -12.43 -17.37
N TRP A 75 14.55 -11.20 -17.31
CA TRP A 75 13.77 -10.04 -16.91
C TRP A 75 12.68 -9.72 -17.93
N SER A 76 11.50 -9.36 -17.43
CA SER A 76 10.35 -8.93 -18.21
C SER A 76 9.87 -7.57 -17.71
N LEU A 77 9.25 -6.78 -18.58
CA LEU A 77 8.70 -5.47 -18.20
C LEU A 77 7.36 -5.63 -17.48
N TRP A 78 7.21 -4.93 -16.37
CA TRP A 78 5.97 -4.78 -15.64
C TRP A 78 5.51 -3.33 -15.64
N TYR A 79 4.40 -3.10 -16.33
CA TYR A 79 3.88 -1.78 -16.68
C TYR A 79 2.94 -1.21 -15.62
N ALA A 80 2.19 -2.08 -14.94
CA ALA A 80 1.09 -1.66 -14.04
C ALA A 80 1.56 -1.20 -12.65
N GLY A 81 2.85 -1.35 -12.33
CA GLY A 81 3.36 -1.06 -10.99
C GLY A 81 2.85 -2.03 -9.91
N ILE A 82 3.31 -1.84 -8.68
CA ILE A 82 2.91 -2.68 -7.54
C ILE A 82 2.33 -1.74 -6.48
N GLU A 83 1.04 -1.88 -6.18
CA GLU A 83 0.36 -1.06 -5.18
C GLU A 83 1.03 -1.25 -3.81
N GLY A 84 1.35 -0.14 -3.13
CA GLY A 84 2.06 -0.15 -1.85
C GLY A 84 3.57 -0.38 -1.93
N PHE A 85 4.16 -0.57 -3.12
CA PHE A 85 5.60 -0.70 -3.30
C PHE A 85 6.24 0.60 -3.78
N ALA A 86 7.08 1.20 -2.92
CA ALA A 86 7.90 2.35 -3.27
C ALA A 86 9.26 1.87 -3.81
N TYR A 87 9.34 1.72 -5.14
CA TYR A 87 10.58 1.34 -5.82
C TYR A 87 11.70 2.35 -5.58
N GLN A 88 12.92 1.86 -5.30
CA GLN A 88 14.13 2.67 -5.26
C GLN A 88 15.16 2.06 -6.22
N PRO A 89 15.70 2.84 -7.17
CA PRO A 89 16.80 2.40 -8.01
C PRO A 89 18.03 1.98 -7.19
N GLY A 90 18.83 1.05 -7.73
CA GLY A 90 20.04 0.54 -7.09
C GLY A 90 19.80 -0.61 -6.09
N TYR A 91 18.57 -1.11 -5.96
CA TYR A 91 18.24 -2.25 -5.10
C TYR A 91 17.61 -3.41 -5.87
N LEU A 92 18.09 -4.62 -5.61
CA LEU A 92 17.40 -5.85 -5.96
C LEU A 92 16.39 -6.18 -4.86
N TYR A 93 15.17 -6.50 -5.27
CA TYR A 93 14.11 -6.88 -4.35
C TYR A 93 13.64 -8.31 -4.59
N THR A 94 13.35 -9.01 -3.50
CA THR A 94 12.47 -10.19 -3.49
C THR A 94 11.20 -9.77 -2.77
N LEU A 95 10.06 -9.84 -3.44
CA LEU A 95 8.76 -9.42 -2.91
C LEU A 95 7.81 -10.59 -2.85
N GLU A 96 6.97 -10.63 -1.81
CA GLU A 96 5.71 -11.35 -1.88
C GLU A 96 4.61 -10.35 -2.23
N ILE A 97 3.84 -10.68 -3.26
CA ILE A 97 2.73 -9.88 -3.74
C ILE A 97 1.46 -10.71 -3.79
N ASP A 98 0.33 -10.06 -3.63
CA ASP A 98 -0.98 -10.62 -3.91
C ASP A 98 -1.40 -10.18 -5.32
N GLU A 99 -1.58 -11.16 -6.20
CA GLU A 99 -2.03 -10.94 -7.58
C GLU A 99 -3.55 -11.10 -7.65
N TYR A 100 -4.21 -10.08 -8.21
CA TYR A 100 -5.65 -10.07 -8.45
C TYR A 100 -5.93 -10.01 -9.94
N ARG A 101 -6.96 -10.73 -10.39
CA ARG A 101 -7.60 -10.48 -11.67
C ARG A 101 -8.67 -9.40 -11.47
N VAL A 102 -8.53 -8.29 -12.18
CA VAL A 102 -9.46 -7.17 -12.15
C VAL A 102 -10.72 -7.56 -12.93
N ALA A 103 -11.90 -7.46 -12.31
CA ALA A 103 -13.14 -7.93 -12.93
C ALA A 103 -13.64 -7.05 -14.08
N GLN A 104 -13.45 -5.73 -13.98
CA GLN A 104 -13.83 -4.75 -14.99
C GLN A 104 -12.63 -3.84 -15.25
N PRO A 105 -11.59 -4.34 -15.94
CA PRO A 105 -10.41 -3.54 -16.19
C PRO A 105 -10.75 -2.34 -17.09
N PRO A 106 -10.08 -1.19 -16.93
CA PRO A 106 -10.13 -0.11 -17.91
C PRO A 106 -9.75 -0.64 -19.30
N ALA A 107 -10.28 -0.04 -20.37
CA ALA A 107 -10.04 -0.49 -21.75
C ALA A 107 -8.53 -0.62 -22.07
N ASP A 108 -7.73 0.35 -21.62
CA ASP A 108 -6.27 0.39 -21.80
C ASP A 108 -5.51 0.01 -20.51
N GLY A 109 -6.20 -0.57 -19.55
CA GLY A 109 -5.67 -0.95 -18.25
C GLY A 109 -5.30 -2.43 -18.17
N SER A 110 -4.37 -2.76 -17.26
CA SER A 110 -4.04 -4.15 -16.97
C SER A 110 -5.25 -4.88 -16.38
N SER A 111 -5.51 -6.10 -16.84
CA SER A 111 -6.44 -7.04 -16.19
C SER A 111 -5.84 -7.70 -14.94
N ILE A 112 -4.58 -7.42 -14.65
CA ILE A 112 -3.82 -7.91 -13.50
C ILE A 112 -3.42 -6.75 -12.60
N ARG A 113 -3.65 -6.91 -11.31
CA ARG A 113 -3.27 -5.95 -10.27
C ARG A 113 -2.37 -6.63 -9.25
N TRP A 114 -1.21 -6.05 -8.99
CA TRP A 114 -0.25 -6.52 -7.99
C TRP A 114 -0.27 -5.61 -6.78
N VAL A 115 -0.45 -6.21 -5.60
CA VAL A 115 -0.44 -5.51 -4.31
C VAL A 115 0.71 -6.05 -3.48
N LEU A 116 1.54 -5.16 -2.93
CA LEU A 116 2.62 -5.56 -2.06
C LEU A 116 2.05 -6.19 -0.78
N LYS A 117 2.36 -7.47 -0.58
CA LYS A 117 2.09 -8.16 0.67
C LYS A 117 3.21 -7.90 1.67
N ARG A 118 4.47 -8.12 1.25
CA ARG A 118 5.67 -7.77 2.03
C ARG A 118 6.93 -7.77 1.17
N VAL A 119 7.93 -7.03 1.62
CA VAL A 119 9.31 -7.14 1.13
C VAL A 119 9.97 -8.32 1.84
N VAL A 120 10.37 -9.34 1.07
CA VAL A 120 11.10 -10.51 1.60
C VAL A 120 12.57 -10.16 1.78
N GLU A 121 13.15 -9.50 0.77
CA GLU A 121 14.55 -9.11 0.75
C GLU A 121 14.69 -7.78 -0.01
N ARG A 122 15.61 -6.93 0.46
CA ARG A 122 16.11 -5.77 -0.28
C ARG A 122 17.62 -5.73 -0.12
N ARG A 123 18.35 -5.74 -1.23
CA ARG A 123 19.82 -5.72 -1.21
C ARG A 123 20.38 -4.74 -2.25
N PRO A 124 21.44 -3.97 -1.92
CA PRO A 124 22.10 -3.11 -2.90
C PRO A 124 22.58 -3.91 -4.11
N ALA A 125 22.44 -3.32 -5.29
CA ALA A 125 23.12 -3.80 -6.49
C ALA A 125 24.53 -3.22 -6.51
N ASN A 126 25.51 -4.09 -6.24
CA ASN A 126 26.93 -3.76 -6.27
C ASN A 126 27.57 -4.22 -7.59
#